data_AF-A0A7Y0N165-F1
#
_entry.id   AF-A0A7Y0N165-F1
#
_cell.length_a   1.000
_cell.length_b   1.000
_cell.length_c   1.000
_cell.angle_alpha   90.00
_cell.angle_beta   90.00
_cell.angle_gamma   90.00
#
_symmetry.space_group_name_H-M   'P 1'
#
loop_
_entity.id
_entity.type
_entity.pdbx_description
1 polymer ?
#
loop_
_entity_poly.entity_id
_entity_poly.type
_entity_poly.pdbx_seq_one_letter_code
_entity_poly.pdbx_strand_id
1 'polypeptide(L)'
;ADFAAVAQEKSDDFGSAENGGDLGWIERDVMDPAFEEAAFALKNPGDMSGLVKSDFGYHIIKLEELKDAVAKPFDEVAAEIKQELVDQKAVDQFYELQNELERVAFEYPDSLDDASKAINQEVKTTDFISQVDAPEVLRNQAVMQALLSPEVKEDGLNSEAIEVAPEHIIVVRVEDSRDETVLPLAEVKDQVVAELSRVKGEQGALELGTKVVAALNEGNTTVLAENNLTFGEQETVDRRSPLATTV
;
A
#
# COMPACT_ATOMS: atom_id res chain seq x y z
N ALA A 1 38.10 -3.52 44.54
CA ALA A 1 37.39 -4.77 44.26
C ALA A 1 37.04 -4.76 42.78
N ASP A 2 36.99 -5.91 42.12
CA ASP A 2 36.57 -6.01 40.73
C ASP A 2 35.05 -5.78 40.63
N PHE A 3 34.62 -4.86 39.75
CA PHE A 3 33.22 -4.46 39.63
C PHE A 3 32.36 -5.64 39.16
N ALA A 4 32.84 -6.39 38.17
CA ALA A 4 32.13 -7.55 37.63
C ALA A 4 31.91 -8.64 38.69
N ALA A 5 32.94 -8.93 39.51
CA ALA A 5 32.82 -9.87 40.62
C ALA A 5 31.79 -9.41 41.67
N VAL A 6 31.74 -8.10 41.97
CA VAL A 6 30.76 -7.56 42.93
C VAL A 6 29.35 -7.58 42.33
N ALA A 7 29.19 -7.26 41.05
CA ALA A 7 27.91 -7.34 40.35
C ALA A 7 27.37 -8.78 40.31
N GLN A 8 28.22 -9.78 40.03
CA GLN A 8 27.83 -11.20 40.10
C GLN A 8 27.38 -11.64 41.49
N GLU A 9 28.00 -11.12 42.55
CA GLU A 9 27.70 -11.53 43.93
C GLU A 9 26.51 -10.75 44.54
N LYS A 10 26.28 -9.50 44.13
CA LYS A 10 25.41 -8.54 44.84
C LYS A 10 24.36 -7.85 43.98
N SER A 11 24.40 -7.95 42.66
CA SER A 11 23.40 -7.30 41.81
C SER A 11 22.07 -8.06 41.88
N ASP A 12 20.99 -7.31 42.11
CA ASP A 12 19.61 -7.82 42.06
C ASP A 12 19.04 -7.78 40.62
N ASP A 13 19.79 -7.27 39.64
CA ASP A 13 19.41 -7.33 38.22
C ASP A 13 19.77 -8.69 37.62
N PHE A 14 18.81 -9.62 37.61
CA PHE A 14 18.97 -10.96 37.05
C PHE A 14 19.38 -10.97 35.57
N GLY A 15 19.09 -9.91 34.79
CA GLY A 15 19.43 -9.86 33.37
C GLY A 15 20.92 -9.64 33.10
N SER A 16 21.62 -8.95 34.00
CA SER A 16 23.03 -8.58 33.82
C SER A 16 23.97 -9.16 34.89
N ALA A 17 23.46 -9.53 36.07
CA ALA A 17 24.25 -9.97 37.22
C ALA A 17 25.21 -11.11 36.89
N GLU A 18 24.73 -12.19 36.25
CA GLU A 18 25.57 -13.35 35.89
C GLU A 18 26.71 -12.97 34.93
N ASN A 19 26.52 -11.93 34.11
CA ASN A 19 27.51 -11.39 33.17
C ASN A 19 28.32 -10.22 33.77
N GLY A 20 28.37 -10.08 35.09
CA GLY A 20 29.16 -9.03 35.73
C GLY A 20 28.52 -7.63 35.67
N GLY A 21 27.21 -7.55 35.45
CA GLY A 21 26.47 -6.29 35.35
C GLY A 21 26.59 -5.61 33.99
N ASP A 22 27.05 -6.32 32.95
CA ASP A 22 27.18 -5.77 31.60
C ASP A 22 25.80 -5.56 30.95
N LEU A 23 25.55 -4.33 30.52
CA LEU A 23 24.32 -3.90 29.84
C LEU A 23 24.52 -3.72 28.32
N GLY A 24 25.73 -3.95 27.81
CA GLY A 24 26.09 -3.68 26.43
C GLY A 24 26.11 -2.18 26.09
N TRP A 25 25.90 -1.85 24.82
CA TRP A 25 25.78 -0.45 24.37
C TRP A 25 24.40 0.10 24.72
N ILE A 26 24.39 1.16 25.53
CA ILE A 26 23.17 1.88 25.89
C ILE A 26 23.07 3.18 25.10
N GLU A 27 21.87 3.46 24.57
CA GLU A 27 21.53 4.73 23.93
C GLU A 27 20.64 5.56 24.86
N ARG A 28 20.50 6.86 24.56
CA ARG A 28 19.56 7.71 25.30
C ARG A 28 18.11 7.28 25.06
N ASP A 29 17.25 7.61 26.01
CA ASP A 29 15.81 7.33 26.02
C ASP A 29 15.44 5.84 26.09
N VAL A 30 16.41 4.98 26.48
CA VAL A 30 16.21 3.52 26.64
C VAL A 30 16.13 3.10 28.11
N MET A 31 16.87 3.78 28.99
CA MET A 31 16.97 3.44 30.42
C MET A 31 16.11 4.36 31.28
N ASP A 32 15.97 4.02 32.56
CA ASP A 32 15.34 4.91 33.53
C ASP A 32 16.04 6.29 33.55
N PRO A 33 15.29 7.42 33.61
CA PRO A 33 15.88 8.75 33.51
C PRO A 33 16.98 9.04 34.54
N ALA A 34 16.85 8.56 35.78
CA ALA A 34 17.85 8.79 36.82
C ALA A 34 19.11 7.95 36.60
N PHE A 35 18.93 6.71 36.11
CA PHE A 35 20.05 5.87 35.68
C PHE A 35 20.79 6.52 34.51
N GLU A 36 20.05 6.93 33.48
CA GLU A 36 20.61 7.52 32.26
C GLU A 36 21.39 8.80 32.56
N GLU A 37 20.81 9.73 33.34
CA GLU A 37 21.48 10.97 33.71
C GLU A 37 22.83 10.69 34.38
N ALA A 38 22.87 9.74 35.31
CA ALA A 38 24.09 9.37 36.01
C ALA A 38 25.10 8.63 35.11
N ALA A 39 24.64 7.72 34.25
CA ALA A 39 25.50 6.98 33.33
C ALA A 39 26.18 7.91 32.31
N PHE A 40 25.41 8.81 31.69
CA PHE A 40 25.93 9.76 30.69
C PHE A 40 26.65 10.97 31.31
N ALA A 41 26.63 11.14 32.64
CA ALA A 41 27.46 12.12 33.34
C ALA A 41 28.91 11.64 33.55
N LEU A 42 29.17 10.33 33.45
CA LEU A 42 30.52 9.75 33.51
C LEU A 42 31.29 10.11 32.24
N LYS A 43 32.57 10.46 32.38
CA LYS A 43 33.34 11.05 31.27
C LYS A 43 34.40 10.12 30.72
N ASN A 44 34.95 9.26 31.56
CA ASN A 44 36.07 8.41 31.20
C ASN A 44 35.73 6.93 31.43
N PRO A 45 36.11 6.04 30.50
CA PRO A 45 36.18 4.60 30.77
C PRO A 45 36.83 4.31 32.13
N GLY A 46 36.15 3.53 32.95
CA GLY A 46 36.50 3.20 34.33
C GLY A 46 35.87 4.10 35.39
N ASP A 47 35.25 5.23 35.03
CA ASP A 47 34.52 6.07 35.98
C ASP A 47 33.34 5.31 36.57
N MET A 48 33.04 5.59 37.84
CA MET A 48 31.89 5.03 38.54
C MET A 48 30.99 6.14 39.08
N SER A 49 29.69 5.93 39.04
CA SER A 49 28.71 6.82 39.64
C SER A 49 28.74 6.74 41.17
N GLY A 50 28.11 7.72 41.80
CA GLY A 50 27.63 7.55 43.17
C GLY A 50 26.44 6.57 43.23
N LEU A 51 25.77 6.53 44.37
CA LEU A 51 24.53 5.77 44.53
C LEU A 51 23.39 6.49 43.80
N VAL A 52 22.87 5.88 42.73
CA VAL A 52 21.79 6.42 41.91
C VAL A 52 20.49 5.77 42.34
N LYS A 53 19.46 6.55 42.63
CA LYS A 53 18.13 6.02 42.98
C LYS A 53 17.22 6.11 41.76
N SER A 54 16.64 4.99 41.35
CA SER A 54 15.54 4.95 40.39
C SER A 54 14.33 4.20 40.94
N ASP A 55 13.30 4.04 40.11
CA ASP A 55 12.11 3.26 40.45
C ASP A 55 12.41 1.76 40.65
N PHE A 56 13.56 1.30 40.15
CA PHE A 56 14.05 -0.08 40.29
C PHE A 56 14.99 -0.28 41.49
N GLY A 57 15.17 0.73 42.33
CA GLY A 57 16.00 0.66 43.53
C GLY A 57 17.26 1.51 43.42
N TYR A 58 18.38 0.98 43.88
CA TYR A 58 19.65 1.70 43.93
C TYR A 58 20.69 1.08 43.00
N HIS A 59 21.35 1.92 42.23
CA HIS A 59 22.31 1.53 41.20
C HIS A 59 23.66 2.15 41.49
N ILE A 60 24.71 1.40 41.15
CA ILE A 60 26.06 1.90 41.00
C ILE A 60 26.45 1.57 39.56
N ILE A 61 26.84 2.58 38.80
CA ILE A 61 27.06 2.49 37.36
C ILE A 61 28.55 2.64 37.12
N LYS A 62 29.13 1.78 36.30
CA LYS A 62 30.51 1.91 35.82
C LYS A 62 30.49 2.11 34.31
N LEU A 63 31.20 3.13 33.84
CA LEU A 63 31.39 3.36 32.41
C LEU A 63 32.51 2.45 31.92
N GLU A 64 32.22 1.47 31.06
CA GLU A 64 33.25 0.62 30.46
C GLU A 64 33.83 1.26 29.19
N GLU A 65 32.98 1.68 28.25
CA GLU A 65 33.39 2.32 27.00
C GLU A 65 32.46 3.49 26.64
N LEU A 66 33.03 4.50 26.00
CA LEU A 66 32.28 5.63 25.45
C LEU A 66 32.46 5.66 23.93
N LYS A 67 31.36 5.58 23.20
CA LYS A 67 31.33 5.72 21.76
C LYS A 67 30.53 6.96 21.40
N ASP A 68 31.14 7.86 20.64
CA ASP A 68 30.46 9.06 20.17
C ASP A 68 29.26 8.68 19.29
N ALA A 69 28.13 9.34 19.52
CA ALA A 69 26.98 9.23 18.64
C ALA A 69 27.36 9.78 17.26
N VAL A 70 27.45 8.90 16.26
CA VAL A 70 27.67 9.30 14.87
C VAL A 70 26.31 9.51 14.23
N ALA A 71 25.84 10.75 14.21
CA ALA A 71 24.71 11.10 13.38
C ALA A 71 25.11 10.92 11.90
N LYS A 72 24.24 10.29 11.11
CA LYS A 72 24.42 10.26 9.65
C LYS A 72 24.43 11.70 9.14
N PRO A 73 25.38 12.09 8.26
CA PRO A 73 25.36 13.40 7.62
C PRO A 73 24.02 13.64 6.94
N PHE A 74 23.54 14.89 6.98
CA PHE A 74 22.28 15.26 6.31
C PHE A 74 22.24 14.79 4.86
N ASP A 75 23.35 14.92 4.13
CA ASP A 75 23.43 14.50 2.72
C ASP A 75 23.16 13.00 2.50
N GLU A 76 23.43 12.14 3.49
CA GLU A 76 23.16 10.70 3.42
C GLU A 76 21.69 10.35 3.69
N VAL A 77 20.98 11.18 4.46
CA VAL A 77 19.58 10.94 4.87
C VAL A 77 18.59 11.89 4.20
N ALA A 78 19.05 12.91 3.48
CA ALA A 78 18.20 13.96 2.91
C ALA A 78 17.16 13.39 1.93
N ALA A 79 17.53 12.37 1.15
CA ALA A 79 16.60 11.72 0.22
C ALA A 79 15.47 10.98 0.94
N GLU A 80 15.82 10.24 2.00
CA GLU A 80 14.86 9.50 2.84
C GLU A 80 13.92 10.46 3.56
N ILE A 81 14.47 11.47 4.26
CA ILE A 81 13.69 12.50 4.95
C ILE A 81 12.78 13.24 3.96
N LYS A 82 13.27 13.58 2.76
CA LYS A 82 12.46 14.24 1.75
C LYS A 82 11.29 13.36 1.31
N GLN A 83 11.54 12.07 1.09
CA GLN A 83 10.48 11.14 0.69
C GLN A 83 9.42 11.03 1.78
N GLU A 84 9.84 10.84 3.04
CA GLU A 84 8.93 10.79 4.19
C GLU A 84 8.07 12.06 4.30
N LEU A 85 8.69 13.25 4.16
CA LEU A 85 7.96 14.52 4.18
C LEU A 85 7.02 14.71 2.99
N VAL A 86 7.34 14.13 1.82
CA VAL A 86 6.46 14.15 0.65
C VAL A 86 5.25 13.25 0.89
N ASP A 87 5.48 12.03 1.40
CA ASP A 87 4.41 11.07 1.69
C ASP A 87 3.48 11.61 2.78
N GLN A 88 4.03 12.17 3.85
CA GLN A 88 3.24 12.82 4.91
C GLN A 88 2.38 13.96 4.35
N LYS A 89 2.97 14.84 3.52
CA LYS A 89 2.22 15.94 2.92
C LYS A 89 1.14 15.47 1.94
N ALA A 90 1.38 14.38 1.22
CA ALA A 90 0.40 13.80 0.31
C ALA A 90 -0.82 13.29 1.09
N VAL A 91 -0.60 12.62 2.23
CA VAL A 91 -1.66 12.15 3.14
C VAL A 91 -2.44 13.34 3.72
N ASP A 92 -1.75 14.36 4.23
CA ASP A 92 -2.39 15.56 4.78
C ASP A 92 -3.28 16.25 3.71
N GLN A 93 -2.74 16.44 2.51
CA GLN A 93 -3.48 17.03 1.38
C GLN A 93 -4.66 16.17 0.95
N PHE A 94 -4.52 14.83 0.96
CA PHE A 94 -5.62 13.94 0.64
C PHE A 94 -6.79 14.12 1.62
N TYR A 95 -6.53 14.19 2.93
CA TYR A 95 -7.58 14.43 3.93
C TYR A 95 -8.21 15.82 3.81
N GLU A 96 -7.43 16.85 3.49
CA GLU A 96 -7.98 18.18 3.20
C GLU A 96 -8.94 18.16 2.01
N LEU A 97 -8.52 17.54 0.90
CA LEU A 97 -9.35 17.41 -0.30
C LEU A 97 -10.58 16.53 -0.08
N GLN A 98 -10.46 15.45 0.69
CA GLN A 98 -11.59 14.59 1.06
C GLN A 98 -12.66 15.36 1.81
N ASN A 99 -12.28 16.09 2.87
CA ASN A 99 -13.22 16.89 3.65
C ASN A 99 -13.89 17.97 2.79
N GLU A 100 -13.14 18.58 1.86
CA GLU A 100 -13.69 19.57 0.95
C GLU A 100 -14.66 18.96 -0.07
N LEU A 101 -14.31 17.79 -0.64
CA LEU A 101 -15.19 17.02 -1.53
C LEU A 101 -16.51 16.71 -0.84
N GLU A 102 -16.46 16.13 0.37
CA GLU A 102 -17.63 15.78 1.17
C GLU A 102 -18.52 16.98 1.45
N ARG A 103 -17.91 18.06 1.97
CA ARG A 103 -18.61 19.28 2.32
C ARG A 103 -19.33 19.89 1.11
N VAL A 104 -18.61 20.06 -0.01
CA VAL A 104 -19.17 20.71 -1.20
C VAL A 104 -20.18 19.81 -1.91
N ALA A 105 -19.95 18.51 -2.00
CA ALA A 105 -20.91 17.56 -2.57
C ALA A 105 -22.24 17.54 -1.81
N PHE A 106 -22.19 17.72 -0.48
CA PHE A 106 -23.37 17.84 0.36
C PHE A 106 -24.06 19.21 0.26
N GLU A 107 -23.28 20.30 0.22
CA GLU A 107 -23.82 21.67 0.08
C GLU A 107 -24.50 21.93 -1.28
N TYR A 108 -24.00 21.30 -2.35
CA TYR A 108 -24.50 21.44 -3.71
C TYR A 108 -24.91 20.06 -4.27
N PRO A 109 -26.06 19.51 -3.84
CA PRO A 109 -26.40 18.11 -4.11
C PRO A 109 -26.90 17.84 -5.53
N ASP A 110 -27.23 18.88 -6.30
CA ASP A 110 -27.86 18.76 -7.61
C ASP A 110 -26.86 18.55 -8.78
N SER A 111 -25.55 18.65 -8.52
CA SER A 111 -24.48 18.43 -9.50
C SER A 111 -23.15 18.07 -8.82
N LEU A 112 -22.24 17.43 -9.55
CA LEU A 112 -20.85 17.20 -9.14
C LEU A 112 -19.90 18.34 -9.54
N ASP A 113 -20.39 19.34 -10.28
CA ASP A 113 -19.55 20.41 -10.85
C ASP A 113 -18.85 21.26 -9.79
N ASP A 114 -19.55 21.62 -8.71
CA ASP A 114 -18.95 22.46 -7.66
C ASP A 114 -17.95 21.66 -6.82
N ALA A 115 -18.30 20.42 -6.48
CA ALA A 115 -17.45 19.52 -5.72
C ALA A 115 -16.16 19.19 -6.49
N SER A 116 -16.26 18.88 -7.79
CA SER A 116 -15.10 18.61 -8.64
C SER A 116 -14.17 19.83 -8.79
N LYS A 117 -14.72 21.03 -8.96
CA LYS A 117 -13.92 22.27 -9.00
C LYS A 117 -13.23 22.57 -7.67
N ALA A 118 -13.90 22.31 -6.54
CA ALA A 118 -13.35 22.57 -5.21
C ALA A 118 -12.07 21.76 -4.94
N ILE A 119 -11.99 20.54 -5.46
CA ILE A 119 -10.80 19.68 -5.36
C ILE A 119 -9.94 19.62 -6.61
N ASN A 120 -10.22 20.48 -7.61
CA ASN A 120 -9.53 20.52 -8.91
C ASN A 120 -9.47 19.15 -9.62
N GLN A 121 -10.59 18.44 -9.65
CA GLN A 121 -10.77 17.17 -10.35
C GLN A 121 -11.77 17.29 -11.50
N GLU A 122 -11.81 16.27 -12.34
CA GLU A 122 -12.77 16.17 -13.45
C GLU A 122 -13.91 15.21 -13.11
N VAL A 123 -15.14 15.60 -13.43
CA VAL A 123 -16.28 14.67 -13.42
C VAL A 123 -16.10 13.65 -14.53
N LYS A 124 -16.27 12.37 -14.20
CA LYS A 124 -16.29 11.28 -15.18
C LYS A 124 -17.73 10.78 -15.33
N THR A 125 -18.20 10.75 -16.57
CA THR A 125 -19.54 10.31 -16.93
C THR A 125 -19.45 9.02 -17.75
N THR A 126 -20.41 8.13 -17.56
CA THR A 126 -20.55 6.90 -18.32
C THR A 126 -21.86 6.92 -19.10
N ASP A 127 -21.99 6.08 -20.11
CA ASP A 127 -23.30 5.72 -20.64
C ASP A 127 -24.09 4.91 -19.59
N PHE A 128 -25.32 4.51 -19.93
CA PHE A 128 -26.13 3.63 -19.08
C PHE A 128 -25.36 2.35 -18.71
N ILE A 129 -25.34 2.03 -17.42
CA ILE A 129 -24.73 0.82 -16.86
C ILE A 129 -25.79 -0.08 -16.22
N SER A 130 -25.47 -1.35 -16.13
CA SER A 130 -26.10 -2.35 -15.26
C SER A 130 -25.11 -2.80 -14.19
N GLN A 131 -25.54 -3.65 -13.27
CA GLN A 131 -24.64 -4.23 -12.25
C GLN A 131 -23.54 -5.11 -12.86
N VAL A 132 -23.74 -5.61 -14.09
CA VAL A 132 -22.86 -6.61 -14.71
C VAL A 132 -21.77 -5.95 -15.57
N ASP A 133 -22.11 -4.86 -16.26
CA ASP A 133 -21.26 -4.15 -17.22
C ASP A 133 -20.77 -2.79 -16.73
N ALA A 134 -21.05 -2.43 -15.46
CA ALA A 134 -20.49 -1.24 -14.83
C ALA A 134 -18.94 -1.24 -14.88
N PRO A 135 -18.31 -0.07 -15.09
CA PRO A 135 -16.87 0.10 -14.95
C PRO A 135 -16.36 -0.38 -13.58
N GLU A 136 -15.10 -0.78 -13.52
CA GLU A 136 -14.48 -1.36 -12.31
C GLU A 136 -14.68 -0.52 -11.05
N VAL A 137 -14.45 0.80 -11.15
CA VAL A 137 -14.63 1.73 -10.02
C VAL A 137 -16.07 1.75 -9.50
N LEU A 138 -17.06 1.53 -10.37
CA LEU A 138 -18.48 1.52 -10.01
C LEU A 138 -18.96 0.15 -9.53
N ARG A 139 -18.22 -0.94 -9.81
CA ARG A 139 -18.54 -2.29 -9.32
C ARG A 139 -18.25 -2.49 -7.82
N ASN A 140 -17.67 -1.50 -7.14
CA ASN A 140 -17.53 -1.53 -5.70
C ASN A 140 -18.92 -1.63 -5.04
N GLN A 141 -19.05 -2.51 -4.04
CA GLN A 141 -20.35 -2.80 -3.41
C GLN A 141 -21.01 -1.56 -2.79
N ALA A 142 -20.23 -0.71 -2.10
CA ALA A 142 -20.75 0.50 -1.46
C ALA A 142 -21.22 1.51 -2.52
N VAL A 143 -20.48 1.61 -3.63
CA VAL A 143 -20.85 2.47 -4.77
C VAL A 143 -22.15 2.00 -5.42
N MET A 144 -22.28 0.70 -5.68
CA MET A 144 -23.52 0.14 -6.23
C MET A 144 -24.71 0.33 -5.30
N GLN A 145 -24.52 0.23 -3.99
CA GLN A 145 -25.56 0.51 -3.01
C GLN A 145 -25.98 1.98 -3.03
N ALA A 146 -25.02 2.91 -3.09
CA ALA A 146 -25.30 4.33 -3.19
C ALA A 146 -26.06 4.66 -4.49
N LEU A 147 -25.62 4.15 -5.65
CA LEU A 147 -26.29 4.36 -6.94
C LEU A 147 -27.74 3.82 -6.98
N LEU A 148 -28.09 2.86 -6.13
CA LEU A 148 -29.43 2.28 -6.04
C LEU A 148 -30.29 2.87 -4.91
N SER A 149 -29.72 3.76 -4.10
CA SER A 149 -30.46 4.46 -3.05
C SER A 149 -31.51 5.39 -3.65
N PRO A 150 -32.66 5.61 -3.00
CA PRO A 150 -33.67 6.57 -3.46
C PRO A 150 -33.10 7.97 -3.68
N GLU A 151 -32.22 8.43 -2.78
CA GLU A 151 -31.63 9.76 -2.80
C GLU A 151 -30.79 9.97 -4.07
N VAL A 152 -29.99 8.98 -4.46
CA VAL A 152 -29.14 9.10 -5.65
C VAL A 152 -29.91 8.74 -6.92
N LYS A 153 -30.70 7.65 -6.89
CA LYS A 153 -31.37 7.11 -8.09
C LYS A 153 -32.63 7.86 -8.48
N GLU A 154 -33.47 8.21 -7.51
CA GLU A 154 -34.81 8.76 -7.74
C GLU A 154 -34.79 10.29 -7.59
N ASP A 155 -34.20 10.77 -6.49
CA ASP A 155 -34.11 12.22 -6.24
C ASP A 155 -32.98 12.87 -7.06
N GLY A 156 -32.06 12.06 -7.59
CA GLY A 156 -30.91 12.56 -8.33
C GLY A 156 -30.13 13.51 -7.45
N LEU A 157 -29.67 13.07 -6.28
CA LEU A 157 -28.76 13.80 -5.42
C LEU A 157 -27.37 13.18 -5.50
N ASN A 158 -26.35 13.93 -5.11
CA ASN A 158 -25.02 13.37 -4.89
C ASN A 158 -25.06 12.35 -3.75
N SER A 159 -24.29 11.27 -3.87
CA SER A 159 -24.07 10.35 -2.75
C SER A 159 -23.27 11.01 -1.63
N GLU A 160 -23.23 10.36 -0.47
CA GLU A 160 -22.12 10.57 0.47
C GLU A 160 -20.78 10.18 -0.18
N ALA A 161 -19.66 10.61 0.41
CA ALA A 161 -18.35 10.16 -0.04
C ALA A 161 -18.15 8.66 0.28
N ILE A 162 -17.61 7.94 -0.69
CA ILE A 162 -17.46 6.49 -0.64
C ILE A 162 -15.99 6.15 -0.79
N GLU A 163 -15.41 5.55 0.25
CA GLU A 163 -14.07 4.98 0.19
C GLU A 163 -14.09 3.66 -0.61
N VAL A 164 -13.37 3.64 -1.73
CA VAL A 164 -13.28 2.47 -2.60
C VAL A 164 -11.96 1.70 -2.43
N ALA A 165 -10.94 2.37 -1.89
CA ALA A 165 -9.66 1.81 -1.47
C ALA A 165 -8.95 2.82 -0.53
N PRO A 166 -7.86 2.43 0.17
CA PRO A 166 -7.05 3.40 0.92
C PRO A 166 -6.65 4.58 0.04
N GLU A 167 -6.85 5.79 0.53
CA GLU A 167 -6.56 7.03 -0.20
C GLU A 167 -7.34 7.19 -1.53
N HIS A 168 -8.46 6.47 -1.69
CA HIS A 168 -9.32 6.56 -2.88
C HIS A 168 -10.77 6.70 -2.47
N ILE A 169 -11.32 7.89 -2.70
CA ILE A 169 -12.69 8.25 -2.36
C ILE A 169 -13.38 8.82 -3.60
N ILE A 170 -14.65 8.48 -3.78
CA ILE A 170 -15.49 9.02 -4.84
C ILE A 170 -16.84 9.48 -4.30
N VAL A 171 -17.46 10.41 -5.02
CA VAL A 171 -18.88 10.75 -4.89
C VAL A 171 -19.53 10.40 -6.22
N VAL A 172 -20.70 9.77 -6.19
CA VAL A 172 -21.44 9.37 -7.38
C VAL A 172 -22.80 10.05 -7.45
N ARG A 173 -23.33 10.16 -8.66
CA ARG A 173 -24.62 10.76 -8.98
C ARG A 173 -25.24 10.00 -10.14
N VAL A 174 -26.56 9.82 -10.13
CA VAL A 174 -27.31 9.33 -11.30
C VAL A 174 -27.88 10.53 -12.06
N GLU A 175 -27.50 10.65 -13.33
CA GLU A 175 -28.03 11.69 -14.24
C GLU A 175 -29.33 11.22 -14.93
N ASP A 176 -29.39 9.96 -15.34
CA ASP A 176 -30.57 9.36 -15.97
C ASP A 176 -30.70 7.87 -15.57
N SER A 177 -31.93 7.39 -15.49
CA SER A 177 -32.26 6.00 -15.16
C SER A 177 -33.38 5.47 -16.05
N ARG A 178 -33.25 4.23 -16.50
CA ARG A 178 -34.24 3.55 -17.33
C ARG A 178 -34.45 2.12 -16.88
N ASP A 179 -35.64 1.61 -17.15
CA ASP A 179 -35.94 0.19 -16.96
C ASP A 179 -35.08 -0.68 -17.88
N GLU A 180 -34.79 -1.89 -17.41
CA GLU A 180 -34.06 -2.89 -18.20
C GLU A 180 -34.80 -3.17 -19.51
N THR A 181 -34.08 -3.03 -20.62
CA THR A 181 -34.62 -3.31 -21.95
C THR A 181 -33.56 -3.92 -22.83
N VAL A 182 -33.99 -4.76 -23.77
CA VAL A 182 -33.10 -5.34 -24.78
C VAL A 182 -32.81 -4.25 -25.81
N LEU A 183 -31.55 -3.80 -25.85
CA LEU A 183 -31.12 -2.85 -26.86
C LEU A 183 -31.22 -3.46 -28.27
N PRO A 184 -31.73 -2.73 -29.27
CA PRO A 184 -31.76 -3.20 -30.64
C PRO A 184 -30.37 -3.58 -31.13
N LEU A 185 -30.24 -4.72 -31.84
CA LEU A 185 -28.96 -5.16 -32.41
C LEU A 185 -28.29 -4.07 -33.25
N ALA A 186 -29.07 -3.20 -33.90
CA ALA A 186 -28.52 -2.09 -34.68
C ALA A 186 -27.71 -1.08 -33.84
N GLU A 187 -28.09 -0.86 -32.58
CA GLU A 187 -27.43 0.07 -31.66
C GLU A 187 -26.18 -0.54 -31.03
N VAL A 188 -26.21 -1.84 -30.73
CA VAL A 188 -25.11 -2.57 -30.07
C VAL A 188 -24.27 -3.41 -31.02
N LYS A 189 -24.48 -3.30 -32.33
CA LYS A 189 -23.87 -4.19 -33.34
C LYS A 189 -22.35 -4.22 -33.22
N ASP A 190 -21.73 -3.06 -33.13
CA ASP A 190 -20.27 -2.94 -33.14
C ASP A 190 -19.66 -3.50 -31.85
N GLN A 191 -20.33 -3.28 -30.70
CA GLN A 191 -19.93 -3.89 -29.42
C GLN A 191 -20.03 -5.42 -29.47
N VAL A 192 -21.15 -5.95 -29.98
CA VAL A 192 -21.36 -7.40 -30.13
C VAL A 192 -20.33 -8.01 -31.08
N VAL A 193 -20.01 -7.35 -32.18
CA VAL A 193 -18.98 -7.80 -33.11
C VAL A 193 -17.61 -7.80 -32.45
N ALA A 194 -17.24 -6.72 -31.75
CA ALA A 194 -15.96 -6.63 -31.06
C ALA A 194 -15.80 -7.75 -30.01
N GLU A 195 -16.82 -7.97 -29.18
CA GLU A 195 -16.79 -8.99 -28.15
C GLU A 195 -16.78 -10.41 -28.75
N LEU A 196 -17.62 -10.67 -29.76
CA LEU A 196 -17.62 -11.97 -30.43
C LEU A 196 -16.31 -12.24 -31.16
N SER A 197 -15.69 -11.22 -31.75
CA SER A 197 -14.36 -11.31 -32.36
C SER A 197 -13.29 -11.63 -31.33
N ARG A 198 -13.34 -11.02 -30.14
CA ARG A 198 -12.43 -11.34 -29.02
C ARG A 198 -12.59 -12.79 -28.58
N VAL A 199 -13.82 -13.22 -28.30
CA VAL A 199 -14.13 -14.59 -27.85
C VAL A 199 -13.70 -15.62 -28.89
N LYS A 200 -14.03 -15.41 -30.17
CA LYS A 200 -13.60 -16.32 -31.25
C LYS A 200 -12.10 -16.29 -31.49
N GLY A 201 -11.45 -15.14 -31.32
CA GLY A 201 -10.01 -15.00 -31.39
C GLY A 201 -9.31 -15.82 -30.30
N GLU A 202 -9.77 -15.72 -29.06
CA GLU A 202 -9.26 -16.50 -27.92
C GLU A 202 -9.44 -18.01 -28.13
N GLN A 203 -10.64 -18.43 -28.56
CA GLN A 203 -10.91 -19.84 -28.88
C GLN A 203 -9.98 -20.34 -30.00
N GLY A 204 -9.86 -19.58 -31.09
CA GLY A 204 -8.99 -19.93 -32.21
C GLY A 204 -7.50 -19.97 -31.82
N ALA A 205 -7.04 -19.05 -30.97
CA ALA A 205 -5.67 -19.05 -30.46
C ALA A 205 -5.37 -20.27 -29.58
N LEU A 206 -6.32 -20.68 -28.73
CA LEU A 206 -6.19 -21.85 -27.86
C LEU A 206 -6.18 -23.16 -28.67
N GLU A 207 -7.06 -23.29 -29.65
CA GLU A 207 -7.08 -24.42 -30.59
C GLU A 207 -5.78 -24.50 -31.38
N LEU A 208 -5.31 -23.38 -31.92
CA LEU A 208 -4.06 -23.31 -32.66
C LEU A 208 -2.87 -23.67 -31.77
N GLY A 209 -2.79 -23.10 -30.56
CA GLY A 209 -1.72 -23.39 -29.60
C GLY A 209 -1.67 -24.87 -29.25
N THR A 210 -2.83 -25.49 -28.99
CA THR A 210 -2.93 -26.93 -28.71
C THR A 210 -2.43 -27.77 -29.90
N LYS A 211 -2.82 -27.42 -31.12
CA LYS A 211 -2.39 -28.11 -32.34
C LYS A 211 -0.89 -27.97 -32.59
N VAL A 212 -0.34 -26.76 -32.42
CA VAL A 212 1.09 -26.48 -32.59
C VAL A 212 1.91 -27.28 -31.59
N VAL A 213 1.52 -27.27 -30.30
CA VAL A 213 2.22 -28.04 -29.26
C VAL A 213 2.18 -29.55 -29.54
N ALA A 214 1.03 -30.08 -29.96
CA ALA A 214 0.91 -31.50 -30.31
C ALA A 214 1.87 -31.89 -31.46
N ALA A 215 1.90 -31.10 -32.53
CA ALA A 215 2.79 -31.33 -33.67
C ALA A 215 4.27 -31.22 -33.29
N LEU A 216 4.63 -30.25 -32.45
CA LEU A 216 6.00 -30.10 -31.95
C LEU A 216 6.45 -31.30 -31.10
N ASN A 217 5.55 -31.86 -30.27
CA ASN A 217 5.83 -33.07 -29.47
C ASN A 217 6.05 -34.31 -30.36
N GLU A 218 5.46 -34.35 -31.55
CA GLU A 218 5.70 -35.38 -32.57
C GLU A 218 6.97 -35.11 -33.42
N GLY A 219 7.67 -34.01 -33.16
CA GLY A 219 8.87 -33.60 -33.89
C GLY A 219 8.60 -32.84 -35.19
N ASN A 220 7.34 -32.49 -35.49
CA ASN A 220 6.99 -31.72 -36.67
C ASN A 220 7.18 -30.21 -36.43
N THR A 221 8.28 -29.66 -36.90
CA THR A 221 8.62 -28.23 -36.77
C THR A 221 8.08 -27.36 -37.91
N THR A 222 7.55 -27.92 -39.01
CA THR A 222 6.99 -27.13 -40.12
C THR A 222 5.73 -26.40 -39.73
N VAL A 223 5.01 -26.91 -38.72
CA VAL A 223 3.79 -26.33 -38.16
C VAL A 223 3.95 -24.88 -37.72
N LEU A 224 5.17 -24.47 -37.34
CA LEU A 224 5.47 -23.09 -36.96
C LEU A 224 5.39 -22.16 -38.16
N ALA A 225 6.13 -22.47 -39.22
CA ALA A 225 6.15 -21.67 -40.44
C ALA A 225 4.78 -21.64 -41.14
N GLU A 226 4.04 -22.76 -41.13
CA GLU A 226 2.67 -22.86 -41.67
C GLU A 226 1.68 -21.89 -40.99
N ASN A 227 1.96 -21.50 -39.74
CA ASN A 227 1.11 -20.59 -38.97
C ASN A 227 1.76 -19.23 -38.70
N ASN A 228 2.83 -18.88 -39.44
CA ASN A 228 3.60 -17.64 -39.27
C ASN A 228 4.16 -17.46 -37.84
N LEU A 229 4.57 -18.55 -37.20
CA LEU A 229 5.17 -18.57 -35.87
C LEU A 229 6.67 -18.88 -35.96
N THR A 230 7.43 -18.35 -35.01
CA THR A 230 8.84 -18.67 -34.79
C THR A 230 9.12 -18.83 -33.30
N PHE A 231 10.11 -19.64 -32.92
CA PHE A 231 10.59 -19.61 -31.55
C PHE A 231 11.24 -18.26 -31.25
N GLY A 232 10.99 -17.74 -30.04
CA GLY A 232 11.74 -16.62 -29.49
C GLY A 232 13.12 -17.04 -29.01
N GLU A 233 13.80 -16.13 -28.30
CA GLU A 233 15.04 -16.46 -27.62
C GLU A 233 14.80 -17.51 -26.52
N GLN A 234 15.83 -18.32 -26.24
CA GLN A 234 15.74 -19.31 -25.19
C GLN A 234 15.74 -18.61 -23.82
N GLU A 235 14.65 -18.78 -23.07
CA GLU A 235 14.52 -18.24 -21.73
C GLU A 235 14.55 -19.35 -20.67
N THR A 236 15.06 -19.03 -19.48
CA THR A 236 15.01 -19.92 -18.32
C THR A 236 13.76 -19.62 -17.50
N VAL A 237 12.86 -20.60 -17.35
CA VAL A 237 11.66 -20.48 -16.54
C VAL A 237 11.94 -21.04 -15.13
N ASP A 238 11.92 -20.17 -14.13
CA ASP A 238 11.95 -20.54 -12.71
C ASP A 238 10.69 -20.04 -11.98
N ARG A 239 10.57 -20.30 -10.67
CA ARG A 239 9.41 -19.91 -9.85
C ARG A 239 9.21 -18.39 -9.70
N ARG A 240 10.16 -17.58 -10.15
CA ARG A 240 10.13 -16.12 -10.13
C ARG A 240 9.96 -15.54 -11.54
N SER A 241 9.92 -16.38 -12.57
CA SER A 241 9.69 -15.95 -13.94
C SER A 241 8.28 -15.36 -14.11
N PRO A 242 8.11 -14.33 -14.95
CA PRO A 242 6.79 -13.83 -15.34
C PRO A 242 5.87 -14.90 -15.93
N LEU A 243 6.43 -15.99 -16.47
CA LEU A 243 5.69 -17.11 -17.04
C LEU A 243 5.28 -18.17 -16.01
N ALA A 244 5.70 -18.03 -14.74
CA ALA A 244 5.42 -19.01 -13.69
C ALA A 244 3.94 -19.13 -13.31
N THR A 245 3.11 -18.13 -13.64
CA THR A 245 1.66 -18.12 -13.42
C THR A 245 0.85 -18.71 -14.58
N THR A 246 1.51 -19.11 -15.67
CA THR A 246 0.88 -19.57 -16.93
C THR A 246 1.08 -21.06 -17.22
N VAL A 247 1.72 -21.82 -16.31
CA VAL A 247 1.99 -23.26 -16.44
C VAL A 247 1.18 -24.06 -15.42
#